data_AF-X0WWP4-F1
#
_entry.id   AF-X0WWP4-F1
#
_cell.length_a   1.000
_cell.length_b   1.000
_cell.length_c   1.000
_cell.angle_alpha   90.00
_cell.angle_beta   90.00
_cell.angle_gamma   90.00
#
_symmetry.space_group_name_H-M   'P 1'
#
loop_
_entity.id
_entity.type
_entity.pdbx_description
1 polymer ?
#
loop_
_entity_poly.entity_id
_entity_poly.type
_entity_poly.pdbx_seq_one_letter_code
_entity_poly.pdbx_strand_id
1 'polypeptide(L)' 'ADNEIKNILNKEYKETITIEDGIRLAIKALRRVLKKEFSLERIDGAYIREKERKFTKIDKSKFAKHQK' A
#
# COMPACT_ATOMS: atom_id res chain seq x y z
N ALA A 1 13.50 6.51 8.65
CA ALA A 1 12.49 5.77 7.84
C ALA A 1 11.41 5.16 8.74
N ASP A 2 11.77 4.33 9.72
CA ASP A 2 10.84 3.56 10.56
C ASP A 2 9.76 4.40 11.29
N ASN A 3 10.16 5.49 11.93
CA ASN A 3 9.25 6.35 12.71
C ASN A 3 8.21 7.07 11.83
N GLU A 4 8.54 7.41 10.58
CA GLU A 4 7.59 8.05 9.67
C GLU A 4 6.51 7.05 9.21
N ILE A 5 6.89 5.79 8.95
CA ILE A 5 5.95 4.73 8.58
C ILE A 5 5.01 4.44 9.76
N LYS A 6 5.56 4.22 10.96
CA LYS A 6 4.77 3.96 12.17
C LYS A 6 3.77 5.07 12.46
N ASN A 7 4.16 6.33 12.29
CA ASN A 7 3.25 7.46 12.47
C ASN A 7 2.10 7.49 11.45
N ILE A 8 2.34 7.12 10.19
CA ILE A 8 1.28 7.03 9.17
C ILE A 8 0.34 5.88 9.51
N LEU A 9 0.89 4.71 9.84
CA LEU A 9 0.08 3.54 10.20
C LEU A 9 -0.77 3.82 11.44
N ASN A 10 -0.20 4.38 12.52
CA ASN A 10 -0.95 4.72 13.73
C ASN A 10 -2.09 5.71 13.49
N LYS A 11 -1.98 6.59 12.48
CA LYS A 11 -3.00 7.61 12.18
C LYS A 11 -4.07 7.12 11.21
N GLU A 12 -3.70 6.30 10.24
CA GLU A 12 -4.56 6.00 9.08
C GLU A 12 -5.01 4.53 9.02
N TYR A 13 -4.35 3.62 9.74
CA TYR A 13 -4.80 2.23 9.85
C TYR A 13 -6.04 2.14 10.74
N LYS A 14 -7.01 1.32 10.31
CA LYS A 14 -8.16 0.88 11.10
C LYS A 14 -8.37 -0.60 10.85
N GLU A 15 -8.90 -1.33 11.84
CA GLU A 15 -9.14 -2.78 11.70
C GLU A 15 -10.17 -3.11 10.61
N THR A 16 -11.05 -2.16 10.28
CA THR A 16 -12.13 -2.32 9.30
C THR A 16 -11.76 -1.87 7.88
N ILE A 17 -10.49 -1.57 7.60
CA ILE A 17 -10.09 -1.16 6.24
C ILE A 17 -10.23 -2.32 5.25
N THR A 18 -10.61 -1.98 4.02
CA THR A 18 -10.60 -2.95 2.93
C THR A 18 -9.18 -3.23 2.43
N ILE A 19 -9.00 -4.29 1.63
CA ILE A 19 -7.71 -4.55 0.97
C ILE A 19 -7.30 -3.38 0.07
N GLU A 20 -8.25 -2.73 -0.61
CA GLU A 20 -7.96 -1.58 -1.47
C GLU A 20 -7.50 -0.37 -0.65
N ASP A 21 -8.11 -0.14 0.52
CA ASP A 21 -7.66 0.87 1.47
C ASP A 21 -6.26 0.56 2.03
N GLY A 22 -5.99 -0.71 2.35
CA GLY A 22 -4.68 -1.16 2.80
C GLY A 22 -3.59 -0.95 1.74
N ILE A 23 -3.90 -1.27 0.48
CA ILE A 23 -2.99 -1.02 -0.65
C ILE A 23 -2.72 0.49 -0.79
N ARG A 24 -3.77 1.32 -0.73
CA ARG A 24 -3.62 2.78 -0.78
C ARG A 24 -2.75 3.32 0.37
N LEU A 25 -2.96 2.83 1.59
CA LEU A 25 -2.16 3.19 2.76
C LEU A 25 -0.68 2.79 2.58
N ALA A 26 -0.41 1.58 2.08
CA ALA A 26 0.93 1.12 1.79
C ALA A 26 1.65 2.00 0.75
N ILE A 27 0.97 2.33 -0.36
CA ILE A 27 1.51 3.25 -1.38
C ILE A 27 1.83 4.62 -0.77
N LYS A 28 0.93 5.15 0.06
CA LYS A 28 1.11 6.45 0.72
C LYS A 28 2.32 6.45 1.65
N ALA A 29 2.50 5.39 2.43
CA ALA A 29 3.65 5.19 3.29
C ALA A 29 4.96 5.11 2.48
N LEU A 30 4.98 4.30 1.42
CA LEU A 30 6.12 4.18 0.51
C LEU A 30 6.48 5.52 -0.14
N ARG A 31 5.48 6.28 -0.62
CA ARG A 31 5.68 7.62 -1.19
C ARG A 31 6.29 8.58 -0.18
N ARG A 32 5.88 8.52 1.09
CA ARG A 32 6.42 9.38 2.14
C ARG A 32 7.89 9.10 2.42
N VAL A 33 8.28 7.81 2.46
CA VAL A 33 9.64 7.38 2.79
C VAL A 33 10.58 7.57 1.62
N LEU A 34 10.16 7.17 0.41
CA LEU A 34 11.00 7.19 -0.79
C LEU A 34 11.05 8.57 -1.44
N LYS A 35 10.04 9.43 -1.22
CA LYS A 35 9.97 10.81 -1.74
C LYS A 35 10.26 10.86 -3.25
N LYS A 36 11.41 11.43 -3.65
CA LYS A 36 11.84 11.56 -5.05
C LYS A 36 12.18 10.22 -5.72
N GLU A 37 12.54 9.21 -4.93
CA GLU A 37 12.87 7.86 -5.42
C GLU A 37 11.62 6.99 -5.61
N PHE A 38 10.44 7.50 -5.27
CA PHE A 38 9.19 6.76 -5.45
C PHE A 38 8.84 6.65 -6.93
N SER A 39 8.79 5.41 -7.44
CA SER A 39 8.31 5.10 -8.78
C SER A 39 7.37 3.90 -8.73
N LEU A 40 6.17 4.06 -9.31
CA LEU A 40 5.18 2.99 -9.42
C LEU A 40 5.67 1.81 -10.26
N GLU A 41 6.56 2.05 -11.22
CA GLU A 41 7.12 1.00 -12.08
C GLU A 41 8.01 0.04 -11.29
N ARG A 42 8.67 0.56 -10.24
CA ARG A 42 9.60 -0.16 -9.34
C ARG A 42 8.91 -0.85 -8.16
N ILE A 43 7.58 -0.76 -8.08
CA ILE A 43 6.81 -1.34 -6.97
C ILE A 43 6.02 -2.55 -7.49
N ASP A 44 6.19 -3.68 -6.81
CA ASP A 44 5.32 -4.84 -6.92
C ASP A 44 4.55 -5.00 -5.61
N GLY A 45 3.33 -5.53 -5.71
CA GLY A 45 2.51 -5.81 -4.54
C GLY A 45 1.63 -7.03 -4.75
N ALA A 46 1.24 -7.65 -3.65
CA ALA A 46 0.32 -8.77 -3.61
C ALA A 46 -0.48 -8.76 -2.31
N TYR A 47 -1.60 -9.47 -2.29
CA TYR A 47 -2.39 -9.70 -1.08
C TYR A 47 -2.85 -11.15 -1.02
N ILE A 48 -3.20 -11.58 0.20
CA ILE A 48 -3.82 -12.88 0.47
C ILE A 48 -5.12 -12.61 1.22
N ARG A 49 -6.25 -13.06 0.67
CA ARG A 49 -7.55 -13.01 1.35
C ARG A 49 -7.73 -14.26 2.17
N GLU A 50 -8.17 -14.12 3.42
CA GLU A 50 -8.40 -15.27 4.31
C GLU A 50 -9.40 -16.28 3.75
N LYS A 51 -10.43 -15.80 3.03
CA LYS A 51 -11.45 -16.65 2.40
C LYS A 51 -10.89 -17.51 1.29
N GLU A 52 -9.98 -16.96 0.49
CA GLU A 52 -9.44 -17.63 -0.71
C GLU A 52 -8.13 -18.35 -0.42
N ARG A 53 -7.39 -17.90 0.61
CA ARG A 53 -6.04 -18.34 0.98
C ARG A 53 -5.08 -18.42 -0.21
N LYS A 54 -5.32 -17.55 -1.19
CA LYS A 54 -4.63 -17.52 -2.47
C LYS A 54 -3.81 -16.25 -2.57
N PHE A 55 -2.56 -16.41 -3.00
CA PHE A 55 -1.71 -15.30 -3.37
C PHE A 55 -2.25 -14.65 -4.65
N THR A 56 -2.60 -13.38 -4.55
CA THR A 56 -3.08 -12.59 -5.68
C THR A 56 -2.14 -11.42 -5.90
N LYS A 57 -1.44 -11.41 -7.03
CA LYS A 57 -0.61 -10.29 -7.44
C LYS A 57 -1.49 -9.10 -7.78
N ILE A 58 -1.11 -7.92 -7.30
CA ILE A 58 -1.82 -6.68 -7.60
C ILE A 58 -1.39 -6.23 -9.00
N ASP A 59 -2.37 -5.95 -9.84
CA ASP A 59 -2.12 -5.36 -11.15
C ASP A 59 -1.58 -3.93 -11.01
N LYS A 60 -0.52 -3.59 -11.76
CA LYS A 60 0.13 -2.27 -11.66
C LYS A 60 -0.81 -1.11 -11.98
N SER A 61 -1.84 -1.34 -12.79
CA SER A 61 -2.86 -0.34 -13.12
C SER A 61 -3.71 0.04 -11.90
N LYS A 62 -3.82 -0.83 -10.90
CA LYS A 62 -4.49 -0.49 -9.63
C LYS A 62 -3.69 0.51 -8.80
N PHE A 63 -2.36 0.51 -8.88
CA PHE A 63 -1.55 1.51 -8.17
C PHE A 63 -1.74 2.92 -8.76
N ALA A 64 -1.91 3.04 -10.07
CA ALA A 64 -2.14 4.32 -10.75
C ALA A 64 -3.45 5.01 -10.33
N LYS A 65 -4.49 4.24 -10.00
CA LYS A 65 -5.77 4.79 -9.48
C LYS A 65 -5.61 5.52 -8.14
N HIS A 66 -4.58 5.21 -7.36
CA HIS A 66 -4.34 5.78 -6.03
C HIS A 66 -3.27 6.87 -6.02
N GLN A 67 -2.90 7.39 -7.19
CA GLN A 67 -1.87 8.43 -7.34
C GLN A 67 -2.41 9.86 -7.11
N LYS A 68 -3.73 10.07 -7.21
CA LYS A 68 -4.42 11.35 -6.94
C LYS A 68 -4.58 11.63 -5.45
#